data_AF-A0A924SE21-F1
#
_entry.id   AF-A0A924SE21-F1
#
_cell.length_a   1.000
_cell.length_b   1.000
_cell.length_c   1.000
_cell.angle_alpha   90.00
_cell.angle_beta   90.00
_cell.angle_gamma   90.00
#
_symmetry.space_group_name_H-M   'P 1'
#
loop_
_entity.id
_entity.type
_entity.pdbx_description
1 polymer ?
#
loop_
_entity_poly.entity_id
_entity_poly.type
_entity_poly.pdbx_seq_one_letter_code
_entity_poly.pdbx_strand_id
1 'polypeptide(L)'
;MSDTTDGQRAAEPNESDVDMKRAKADFREALLAANKTRNADEQLEKAVSTFCHGEKLLGRSPERVLVDAKQVIEESIDGENARLAERTVSICIQQYFRE
;
A
#
# COMPACT_ATOMS: atom_id res chain seq x y z
N MET A 1 -29.92 19.96 -35.45
CA MET A 1 -28.95 20.50 -34.49
C MET A 1 -29.54 20.30 -33.10
N SER A 2 -29.03 19.34 -32.34
CA SER A 2 -29.27 19.25 -30.91
C SER A 2 -28.00 18.70 -30.28
N ASP A 3 -27.24 19.61 -29.69
CA ASP A 3 -26.13 19.36 -28.78
C ASP A 3 -26.52 18.31 -27.75
N THR A 4 -25.75 17.24 -27.65
CA THR A 4 -25.76 16.38 -26.47
C THR A 4 -24.38 16.51 -25.83
N THR A 5 -24.26 17.56 -25.00
CA THR A 5 -23.16 17.69 -24.04
C THR A 5 -23.43 16.69 -22.93
N ASP A 6 -23.04 15.43 -23.13
CA ASP A 6 -22.96 14.46 -22.05
C ASP A 6 -21.81 14.87 -21.14
N GLY A 7 -22.18 15.50 -20.03
CA GLY A 7 -21.28 15.91 -18.98
C GLY A 7 -20.49 14.71 -18.47
N GLN A 8 -19.17 14.81 -18.56
CA GLN A 8 -18.23 13.95 -17.84
C GLN A 8 -18.50 14.11 -16.34
N ARG A 9 -19.38 13.27 -15.79
CA ARG A 9 -19.51 13.08 -14.35
C ARG A 9 -18.25 12.34 -13.90
N ALA A 10 -17.27 13.08 -13.39
CA ALA A 10 -16.15 12.47 -12.69
C ALA A 10 -16.72 11.52 -11.63
N ALA A 11 -16.41 10.23 -11.72
CA ALA A 11 -16.82 9.27 -10.72
C ALA A 11 -16.21 9.71 -9.38
N GLU A 12 -17.05 10.00 -8.39
CA GLU A 12 -16.58 10.28 -7.04
C GLU A 12 -15.82 9.05 -6.53
N PRO A 13 -14.63 9.23 -5.93
CA PRO A 13 -13.82 8.11 -5.47
C PRO A 13 -14.59 7.34 -4.39
N ASN A 14 -14.63 6.02 -4.53
CA ASN A 14 -15.21 5.12 -3.52
C ASN A 14 -14.43 5.25 -2.19
N GLU A 15 -15.10 5.12 -1.05
CA GLU A 15 -14.49 5.21 0.29
C GLU A 15 -13.32 4.23 0.44
N SER A 16 -13.46 3.02 -0.08
CA SER A 16 -12.38 2.02 -0.10
C SER A 16 -11.15 2.46 -0.90
N ASP A 17 -11.34 3.25 -1.96
CA ASP A 17 -10.23 3.76 -2.77
C ASP A 17 -9.49 4.88 -2.03
N VAL A 18 -10.22 5.70 -1.26
CA VAL A 18 -9.65 6.74 -0.41
C VAL A 18 -8.83 6.11 0.71
N ASP A 19 -9.37 5.09 1.37
CA ASP A 19 -8.68 4.37 2.43
C ASP A 19 -7.42 3.66 1.92
N MET A 20 -7.48 3.05 0.73
CA MET A 20 -6.30 2.41 0.14
C MET A 20 -5.23 3.42 -0.27
N LYS A 21 -5.62 4.59 -0.80
CA LYS A 21 -4.67 5.68 -1.08
C LYS A 21 -3.99 6.15 0.19
N ARG A 22 -4.74 6.30 1.29
CA ARG A 22 -4.17 6.65 2.59
C ARG A 22 -3.22 5.57 3.09
N ALA A 23 -3.62 4.30 3.08
CA ALA A 23 -2.77 3.20 3.52
C ALA A 23 -1.45 3.09 2.72
N LYS A 24 -1.49 3.37 1.40
CA LYS A 24 -0.28 3.46 0.57
C LYS A 24 0.61 4.64 0.95
N ALA A 25 0.02 5.81 1.24
CA ALA A 25 0.77 6.98 1.69
C ALA A 25 1.43 6.75 3.06
N ASP A 26 0.69 6.20 4.02
CA ASP A 26 1.19 5.89 5.36
C ASP A 26 2.33 4.86 5.29
N PHE A 27 2.21 3.85 4.42
CA PHE A 27 3.29 2.89 4.17
C PHE A 27 4.55 3.57 3.61
N ARG A 28 4.39 4.45 2.62
CA ARG A 28 5.51 5.25 2.08
C ARG A 28 6.18 6.12 3.14
N GLU A 29 5.40 6.79 3.98
CA GLU A 29 5.93 7.62 5.06
C GLU A 29 6.71 6.80 6.08
N ALA A 30 6.18 5.63 6.47
CA ALA A 30 6.85 4.72 7.39
C ALA A 30 8.18 4.18 6.81
N LEU A 31 8.23 3.86 5.51
CA LEU A 31 9.47 3.47 4.83
C LEU A 31 10.53 4.56 4.88
N LEU A 32 10.14 5.81 4.58
CA LEU A 32 11.04 6.96 4.62
C LEU A 32 11.54 7.25 6.03
N ALA A 33 10.67 7.09 7.04
CA ALA A 33 11.03 7.26 8.44
C ALA A 33 12.02 6.17 8.88
N ALA A 34 11.75 4.89 8.58
CA ALA A 34 12.62 3.75 8.88
C ALA A 34 14.01 3.91 8.26
N ASN A 35 14.06 4.38 7.00
CA ASN A 35 15.32 4.61 6.31
C ASN A 35 16.18 5.70 6.97
N LYS A 36 15.55 6.75 7.51
CA LYS A 36 16.24 7.86 8.19
C LYS A 36 16.76 7.48 9.57
N THR A 37 15.98 6.75 10.35
CA THR A 37 16.29 6.49 11.77
C THR A 37 16.95 5.16 12.03
N ARG A 38 16.96 4.24 11.05
CA ARG A 38 17.43 2.84 11.17
C ARG A 38 16.80 2.08 12.35
N ASN A 39 15.63 2.51 12.81
CA ASN A 39 15.00 2.01 14.04
C ASN A 39 13.46 2.16 14.05
N ALA A 40 12.80 2.30 12.88
CA ALA A 40 11.35 2.53 12.82
C ALA A 40 10.53 1.25 12.53
N ASP A 41 10.99 0.11 13.05
CA ASP A 41 10.42 -1.21 12.75
C ASP A 41 8.94 -1.31 13.14
N GLU A 42 8.55 -0.82 14.32
CA GLU A 42 7.15 -0.88 14.78
C GLU A 42 6.18 -0.05 13.92
N GLN A 43 6.61 1.13 13.47
CA GLN A 43 5.78 2.00 12.62
C GLN A 43 5.64 1.40 11.22
N LEU A 44 6.74 0.83 10.69
CA LEU A 44 6.75 0.14 9.42
C LEU A 44 5.84 -1.10 9.47
N GLU A 45 5.94 -1.91 10.51
CA GLU A 45 5.08 -3.08 10.71
C GLU A 45 3.59 -2.70 10.75
N LYS A 46 3.23 -1.66 11.51
CA LYS A 46 1.85 -1.18 11.58
C LYS A 46 1.33 -0.69 10.23
N ALA A 47 2.13 0.08 9.50
CA ALA A 47 1.74 0.62 8.21
C ALA A 47 1.59 -0.50 7.17
N VAL A 48 2.52 -1.47 7.14
CA VAL A 48 2.45 -2.65 6.28
C VAL A 48 1.22 -3.51 6.61
N SER A 49 0.93 -3.72 7.90
CA SER A 49 -0.27 -4.45 8.35
C SER A 49 -1.56 -3.80 7.85
N THR A 50 -1.67 -2.47 7.99
CA THR A 50 -2.81 -1.69 7.49
C THR A 50 -2.95 -1.83 5.99
N PHE A 51 -1.83 -1.73 5.26
CA PHE A 51 -1.78 -1.90 3.82
C PHE A 51 -2.27 -3.29 3.37
N CYS A 52 -1.72 -4.39 3.88
CA CYS A 52 -2.14 -5.73 3.48
C CYS A 52 -3.60 -6.02 3.83
N HIS A 53 -4.05 -5.53 4.99
CA HIS A 53 -5.44 -5.69 5.40
C HIS A 53 -6.38 -4.96 4.44
N GLY A 54 -6.05 -3.72 4.06
CA GLY A 54 -6.79 -2.96 3.05
C GLY A 54 -6.85 -3.68 1.71
N GLU A 55 -5.70 -4.15 1.19
CA GLU A 55 -5.67 -4.90 -0.07
C GLU A 55 -6.48 -6.22 0.03
N LYS A 56 -6.48 -6.90 1.19
CA LYS A 56 -7.35 -8.08 1.44
C LYS A 56 -8.83 -7.72 1.38
N LEU A 57 -9.25 -6.64 2.04
CA LEU A 57 -10.64 -6.19 2.04
C LEU A 57 -11.11 -5.79 0.62
N LEU A 58 -10.19 -5.33 -0.22
CA LEU A 58 -10.43 -5.09 -1.65
C LEU A 58 -10.46 -6.37 -2.50
N GLY A 59 -10.31 -7.56 -1.89
CA GLY A 59 -10.35 -8.85 -2.58
C GLY A 59 -9.12 -9.13 -3.45
N ARG A 60 -7.98 -8.50 -3.13
CA ARG A 60 -6.74 -8.68 -3.90
C ARG A 60 -6.09 -10.01 -3.59
N SER A 61 -5.44 -10.60 -4.59
CA SER A 61 -4.67 -11.82 -4.39
C SER A 61 -3.34 -11.52 -3.70
N PRO A 62 -2.74 -12.49 -3.00
CA PRO A 62 -1.44 -12.31 -2.34
C PRO A 62 -0.34 -11.85 -3.32
N GLU A 63 -0.35 -12.38 -4.55
CA GLU A 63 0.59 -12.01 -5.60
C GLU A 63 0.42 -10.55 -6.02
N ARG A 64 -0.82 -10.07 -6.09
CA ARG A 64 -1.08 -8.67 -6.41
C ARG A 64 -0.58 -7.74 -5.30
N VAL A 65 -0.79 -8.12 -4.04
CA VAL A 65 -0.28 -7.37 -2.88
C VAL A 65 1.24 -7.31 -2.90
N LEU A 66 1.93 -8.40 -3.25
CA LEU A 66 3.39 -8.40 -3.43
C LEU A 66 3.85 -7.38 -4.47
N VAL A 67 3.19 -7.35 -5.63
CA VAL A 67 3.52 -6.39 -6.70
C VAL A 67 3.30 -4.96 -6.26
N ASP A 68 2.14 -4.66 -5.67
CA ASP A 68 1.79 -3.31 -5.23
C ASP A 68 2.72 -2.84 -4.08
N ALA A 69 3.06 -3.72 -3.14
CA ALA A 69 4.01 -3.42 -2.08
C ALA A 69 5.43 -3.17 -2.61
N LYS A 70 5.89 -4.00 -3.55
CA LYS A 70 7.20 -3.85 -4.18
C LYS A 70 7.33 -2.49 -4.88
N GLN A 71 6.29 -2.07 -5.60
CA GLN A 71 6.26 -0.75 -6.22
C GLN A 71 6.39 0.37 -5.17
N VAL A 72 5.64 0.30 -4.06
CA VAL A 72 5.74 1.32 -2.99
C VAL A 72 7.16 1.35 -2.39
N ILE A 73 7.78 0.19 -2.17
CA ILE A 73 9.14 0.10 -1.62
C ILE A 73 10.17 0.71 -2.59
N GLU A 74 10.17 0.28 -3.85
CA GLU A 74 11.12 0.72 -4.88
C GLU A 74 11.02 2.22 -5.17
N GLU A 75 9.82 2.79 -5.08
CA GLU A 75 9.62 4.24 -5.23
C GLU A 75 10.07 5.06 -4.00
N SER A 76 10.29 4.41 -2.85
CA SER A 76 10.50 5.10 -1.58
C SER A 76 11.94 5.03 -1.09
N ILE A 77 12.56 3.85 -1.14
CA ILE A 77 13.85 3.56 -0.51
C ILE A 77 14.65 2.54 -1.32
N ASP A 78 15.96 2.47 -1.09
CA ASP A 78 16.86 1.48 -1.70
C ASP A 78 17.71 0.74 -0.66
N GLY A 79 18.53 -0.22 -1.12
CA GLY A 79 19.55 -0.88 -0.30
C GLY A 79 19.00 -1.84 0.78
N GLU A 80 19.63 -1.83 1.96
CA GLU A 80 19.35 -2.77 3.05
C GLU A 80 17.95 -2.60 3.64
N ASN A 81 17.46 -1.36 3.73
CA ASN A 81 16.15 -1.04 4.28
C ASN A 81 15.00 -1.51 3.36
N ALA A 82 15.23 -1.56 2.05
CA ALA A 82 14.28 -2.15 1.11
C ALA A 82 14.07 -3.66 1.39
N ARG A 83 15.15 -4.40 1.66
CA ARG A 83 15.05 -5.84 1.99
C ARG A 83 14.30 -6.09 3.30
N LEU A 84 14.50 -5.23 4.30
CA LEU A 84 13.75 -5.30 5.55
C LEU A 84 12.25 -5.08 5.29
N ALA A 85 11.89 -4.06 4.50
CA ALA A 85 10.51 -3.80 4.12
C ALA A 85 9.87 -4.96 3.36
N GLU A 86 10.56 -5.55 2.38
CA GLU A 86 10.08 -6.73 1.64
C GLU A 86 9.82 -7.91 2.58
N ARG A 87 10.67 -8.10 3.59
CA ARG A 87 10.47 -9.14 4.61
C ARG A 87 9.23 -8.86 5.45
N THR A 88 9.04 -7.63 5.91
CA THR A 88 7.85 -7.25 6.69
C THR A 88 6.56 -7.45 5.89
N VAL A 89 6.56 -7.08 4.60
CA VAL A 89 5.45 -7.36 3.67
C VAL A 89 5.20 -8.86 3.53
N SER A 90 6.25 -9.66 3.39
CA SER A 90 6.12 -11.12 3.28
C SER A 90 5.46 -11.74 4.52
N ILE A 91 5.83 -11.28 5.72
CA ILE A 91 5.21 -11.71 6.99
C ILE A 91 3.73 -11.29 7.02
N CYS A 92 3.45 -10.04 6.67
CA CYS A 92 2.11 -9.50 6.62
C CYS A 92 1.20 -10.28 5.66
N ILE A 93 1.70 -10.63 4.48
CA ILE A 93 0.96 -11.45 3.53
C ILE A 93 0.74 -12.85 4.10
N GLN A 94 1.69 -13.47 4.79
CA GLN A 94 1.45 -14.76 5.44
C GLN A 94 0.36 -14.70 6.51
N GLN A 95 0.24 -13.58 7.24
CA GLN A 95 -0.74 -13.41 8.31
C GLN A 95 -2.17 -13.19 7.80
N TYR A 96 -2.35 -12.35 6.78
CA TYR A 96 -3.67 -12.04 6.23
C TYR A 96 -4.08 -13.00 5.10
N PHE A 97 -3.08 -13.53 4.40
CA PHE A 97 -3.09 -14.43 3.25
C PHE A 97 -3.49 -15.89 3.47
N ARG A 98 -3.03 -16.44 4.59
CA ARG A 98 -3.19 -17.87 4.85
C ARG A 98 -4.57 -18.12 5.42
N GLU A 99 -5.30 -18.97 4.71
CA GLU A 99 -6.47 -19.68 5.22
C GLU A 99 -6.04 -20.82 6.15
#